data_AF-A0A2E5AAW3-F1
#
_entry.id   AF-A0A2E5AAW3-F1
#
_cell.length_a   1.000
_cell.length_b   1.000
_cell.length_c   1.000
_cell.angle_alpha   90.00
_cell.angle_beta   90.00
_cell.angle_gamma   90.00
#
_symmetry.space_group_name_H-M   'P 1'
#
loop_
_entity.id
_entity.type
_entity.pdbx_description
1 polymer ?
#
loop_
_entity_poly.entity_id
_entity_poly.type
_entity_poly.pdbx_seq_one_letter_code
_entity_poly.pdbx_strand_id
1 'polypeptide(L)'
;AGAPLSLSWSEDATAARHQRLGPNLRAGERPQQVIPAHAWQTAESLGAWTLVSCLVAPGFEFDGFELAPEDWRPGPDGAPG
;
A
#
# COMPACT_ATOMS: atom_id res chain seq x y z
N ALA A 1 2.56 -1.14 15.74
CA ALA A 1 3.75 -1.41 16.58
C ALA A 1 4.90 -1.84 15.68
N GLY A 2 6.15 -1.78 16.14
CA GLY A 2 7.32 -2.12 15.32
C GLY A 2 7.86 -0.91 14.53
N ALA A 3 8.60 -1.21 13.46
CA ALA A 3 9.16 -0.20 12.55
C ALA A 3 8.06 0.46 11.70
N PRO A 4 8.29 1.65 11.13
CA PRO A 4 7.36 2.26 10.17
C PRO A 4 7.20 1.39 8.92
N LEU A 5 6.03 1.44 8.29
CA LEU A 5 5.74 0.75 7.02
C LEU A 5 5.91 1.74 5.86
N SER A 6 6.61 1.33 4.81
CA SER A 6 6.53 1.99 3.51
C SER A 6 5.26 1.51 2.81
N LEU A 7 4.28 2.39 2.62
CA LEU A 7 3.04 2.10 1.90
C LEU A 7 3.05 2.83 0.56
N SER A 8 2.82 2.10 -0.52
CA SER A 8 2.75 2.63 -1.87
C SER A 8 1.41 2.26 -2.52
N TRP A 9 0.83 3.15 -3.33
CA TRP A 9 -0.38 2.84 -4.08
C TRP A 9 -0.49 3.62 -5.38
N SER A 10 -1.25 3.08 -6.35
CA SER A 10 -1.52 3.70 -7.65
C SER A 10 -2.98 3.52 -8.01
N GLU A 11 -3.66 4.63 -8.33
CA GLU A 11 -5.07 4.63 -8.77
C GLU A 11 -5.21 4.30 -10.26
N ASP A 12 -4.13 4.45 -11.03
CA ASP A 12 -4.12 4.40 -12.50
C ASP A 12 -3.14 3.36 -13.08
N ALA A 13 -2.58 2.51 -12.22
CA ALA A 13 -1.52 1.55 -12.59
C ALA A 13 -0.28 2.18 -13.24
N THR A 14 -0.11 3.50 -13.16
CA THR A 14 0.95 4.25 -13.87
C THR A 14 1.83 5.00 -12.88
N ALA A 15 1.24 5.84 -12.04
CA ALA A 15 1.96 6.64 -11.05
C ALA A 15 1.68 6.14 -9.64
N ALA A 16 2.76 5.87 -8.89
CA ALA A 16 2.67 5.50 -7.49
C ALA A 16 2.78 6.71 -6.56
N ARG A 17 1.97 6.70 -5.51
CA ARG A 17 2.09 7.57 -4.33
C ARG A 17 2.71 6.76 -3.19
N HIS A 18 3.38 7.45 -2.28
CA HIS A 18 4.07 6.82 -1.16
C HIS A 18 3.76 7.55 0.16
N GLN A 19 3.59 6.80 1.24
CA GLN A 19 3.44 7.31 2.60
C GLN A 19 4.16 6.38 3.59
N ARG A 20 4.93 6.95 4.51
CA ARG A 20 5.43 6.19 5.66
C ARG A 20 4.37 6.13 6.75
N LEU A 21 3.92 4.93 7.08
CA LEU A 21 2.99 4.69 8.17
C LEU A 21 3.75 4.49 9.47
N GLY A 22 3.56 5.41 10.42
CA GLY A 22 4.26 5.41 11.70
C GLY A 22 3.88 6.60 12.58
N PRO A 23 4.30 6.61 13.86
CA PRO A 23 3.90 7.63 14.82
C PRO A 23 4.71 8.93 14.73
N ASN A 24 5.82 8.97 13.99
CA ASN A 24 6.73 10.12 13.98
C ASN A 24 6.25 11.22 13.02
N LEU A 25 5.28 12.02 13.46
CA LEU A 25 4.69 13.10 12.66
C LEU A 25 5.72 14.14 12.20
N ARG A 26 6.77 14.38 13.01
CA ARG A 26 7.85 15.32 12.68
C ARG A 26 8.72 14.83 11.53
N ALA A 27 8.79 13.51 11.31
CA ALA A 27 9.47 12.90 10.18
C ALA A 27 8.57 12.76 8.93
N GLY A 28 7.34 13.30 8.97
CA GLY A 28 6.37 13.19 7.88
C GLY A 28 5.61 11.87 7.86
N GLU A 29 5.77 11.00 8.87
CA GLU A 29 4.98 9.79 9.01
C GLU A 29 3.52 10.11 9.33
N ARG A 30 2.62 9.18 9.02
CA ARG A 30 1.20 9.24 9.38
C ARG A 30 0.82 7.92 10.05
N PRO A 31 0.06 7.91 11.16
CA PRO A 31 -0.32 6.65 11.79
C PRO A 31 -1.42 5.90 11.02
N GLN A 32 -2.11 6.57 10.11
CA GLN A 32 -3.23 6.04 9.32
C GLN A 32 -3.15 6.58 7.89
N GLN A 33 -3.54 5.74 6.93
CA GLN A 33 -3.67 6.09 5.52
C GLN A 33 -4.90 5.39 4.95
N VAL A 34 -5.72 6.11 4.19
CA VAL A 34 -6.82 5.54 3.41
C VAL A 34 -6.31 5.27 2.00
N ILE A 35 -6.52 4.05 1.51
CA ILE A 35 -6.26 3.67 0.13
C ILE A 35 -7.58 3.75 -0.65
N PRO A 36 -7.62 4.47 -1.80
CA PRO A 36 -8.82 4.50 -2.64
C PRO A 36 -9.23 3.10 -3.11
N ALA A 37 -10.52 2.89 -3.33
CA ALA A 37 -11.02 1.65 -3.92
C ALA A 37 -10.36 1.39 -5.28
N HIS A 38 -10.09 0.12 -5.60
CA HIS A 38 -9.46 -0.33 -6.84
C HIS A 38 -8.01 0.15 -7.09
N ALA A 39 -7.41 0.87 -6.15
CA ALA A 39 -6.00 1.22 -6.26
C ALA A 39 -5.11 -0.01 -5.99
N TRP A 40 -4.12 -0.22 -6.86
CA TRP A 40 -3.03 -1.14 -6.57
C TRP A 40 -2.26 -0.65 -5.35
N GLN A 41 -1.90 -1.55 -4.44
CA GLN A 41 -1.17 -1.19 -3.23
C GLN A 41 -0.10 -2.23 -2.87
N THR A 42 1.02 -1.75 -2.33
CA THR A 42 2.09 -2.58 -1.79
C THR A 42 2.60 -1.99 -0.49
N ALA A 43 3.11 -2.85 0.41
CA ALA A 43 3.61 -2.41 1.69
C ALA A 43 4.83 -3.21 2.13
N GLU A 44 5.80 -2.53 2.73
CA GLU A 44 7.06 -3.12 3.21
C GLU A 44 7.42 -2.54 4.58
N SER A 45 7.86 -3.39 5.51
CA SER A 45 8.41 -2.91 6.78
C SER A 45 9.76 -2.24 6.56
N LEU A 46 9.98 -1.05 7.11
CA LEU A 46 11.28 -0.36 7.05
C LEU A 46 12.23 -0.78 8.18
N GLY A 47 12.02 -1.97 8.74
CA GLY A 47 12.84 -2.55 9.79
C GLY A 47 12.56 -4.04 9.93
N ALA A 48 12.78 -4.59 11.12
CA ALA A 48 12.61 -6.02 11.32
C ALA A 48 11.17 -6.51 11.16
N TRP A 49 10.18 -5.70 11.58
CA TRP A 49 8.76 -6.04 11.48
C TRP A 49 7.88 -4.79 11.68
N THR A 50 6.67 -4.85 11.12
CA THR A 50 5.60 -3.88 11.37
C THR A 50 4.27 -4.61 11.59
N LEU A 51 3.53 -4.22 12.61
CA LEU A 51 2.15 -4.70 12.85
C LEU A 51 1.16 -3.56 12.59
N VAL A 52 0.18 -3.81 11.73
CA VAL A 52 -0.90 -2.89 11.36
C VAL A 52 -2.27 -3.55 11.49
N SER A 53 -3.30 -2.73 11.59
CA SER A 53 -4.70 -3.13 11.40
C SER A 53 -5.17 -2.58 10.06
N CYS A 54 -5.74 -3.44 9.21
CA CYS A 54 -6.35 -3.05 7.95
C CYS A 54 -7.88 -3.21 8.06
N LEU A 55 -8.62 -2.12 7.83
CA LEU A 55 -10.07 -2.13 7.80
C LEU A 55 -10.51 -1.81 6.37
N VAL A 56 -11.50 -2.56 5.88
CA VAL A 56 -12.03 -2.42 4.51
C VAL A 56 -13.54 -2.18 4.61
N ALA A 57 -14.03 -1.23 3.80
CA ALA A 57 -15.44 -0.90 3.71
C ALA A 57 -15.82 -0.66 2.22
N PRO A 58 -16.83 -1.35 1.67
CA PRO A 58 -17.60 -2.47 2.23
C PRO A 58 -16.73 -3.65 2.70
N GLY A 59 -17.31 -4.61 3.42
CA GLY A 59 -16.56 -5.75 3.96
C GLY A 59 -15.73 -6.46 2.88
N PHE A 60 -14.56 -6.96 3.27
CA PHE A 60 -13.67 -7.67 2.35
C PHE A 60 -14.31 -8.97 1.85
N GLU A 61 -14.29 -9.18 0.54
CA GLU A 61 -14.71 -10.41 -0.13
C GLU A 61 -13.63 -10.83 -1.14
N PHE A 62 -13.33 -12.13 -1.20
CA PHE A 62 -12.29 -12.65 -2.10
C PHE A 62 -12.62 -12.43 -3.59
N ASP A 63 -13.90 -12.40 -3.95
CA ASP A 63 -14.35 -12.16 -5.34
C ASP A 63 -13.95 -10.76 -5.86
N GLY A 64 -13.64 -9.82 -4.95
CA GLY A 64 -13.11 -8.50 -5.28
C GLY A 64 -11.61 -8.34 -5.03
N PHE A 65 -10.90 -9.41 -4.65
CA PHE A 65 -9.46 -9.39 -4.42
C PHE A 65 -8.69 -9.78 -5.67
N GLU A 66 -7.68 -8.99 -6.01
CA GLU A 66 -6.78 -9.25 -7.13
C GLU A 66 -5.33 -9.13 -6.65
N LEU A 67 -4.50 -10.08 -7.07
CA LEU A 67 -3.06 -10.03 -6.85
C LEU A 67 -2.37 -9.82 -8.20
N ALA A 68 -1.51 -8.81 -8.26
CA ALA A 68 -0.73 -8.55 -9.45
C ALA A 68 0.26 -9.70 -9.73
N PRO A 69 0.64 -9.92 -11.00
CA PRO A 69 1.75 -10.81 -11.36
C PRO A 69 3.04 -10.44 -10.62
N GLU A 70 3.92 -11.41 -10.37
CA GLU A 70 5.14 -11.23 -9.55
C GLU A 70 6.02 -10.06 -10.02
N ASP A 71 6.17 -9.90 -11.33
CA ASP A 71 6.99 -8.84 -11.93
C ASP A 71 6.20 -7.57 -12.29
N TRP A 72 4.91 -7.49 -11.94
CA TRP A 72 4.13 -6.31 -12.23
C TRP A 72 4.49 -5.13 -11.31
N ARG A 73 4.46 -3.92 -11.86
CA ARG A 73 4.72 -2.67 -11.15
C ARG A 73 4.02 -1.50 -11.83
N PRO A 74 3.54 -0.49 -11.08
CA PRO A 74 2.96 0.70 -11.68
C PRO A 74 3.97 1.38 -12.63
N GLY A 75 3.52 1.69 -13.84
CA GLY A 75 4.36 2.34 -14.85
C GLY A 75 3.61 2.54 -16.16
N PRO A 76 4.15 3.36 -17.08
CA PRO A 76 3.49 3.72 -18.34
C PRO A 76 3.13 2.51 -19.23
N ASP A 77 3.84 1.40 -19.07
CA ASP A 77 3.58 0.19 -19.84
C ASP A 77 2.58 -0.76 -19.18
N GLY A 78 2.24 -0.56 -17.90
CA GLY A 78 1.25 -1.35 -17.12
C GLY A 78 1.42 -2.88 -17.17
N ALA A 79 2.48 -3.37 -17.80
CA ALA A 79 2.55 -4.71 -18.31
C ALA A 79 3.06 -5.67 -17.23
N PRO A 80 2.52 -6.89 -17.17
CA PRO A 80 3.21 -7.97 -16.49
C PRO A 80 4.62 -8.10 -17.08
N GLY A 81 5.63 -8.20 -16.21
CA GLY A 81 6.96 -8.64 -16.61
C GLY A 81 6.95 -10.08 -17.12
#